data_AF-A0AAU9IZ51-F1
#
_entry.id   AF-A0AAU9IZ51-F1
#
_cell.length_a   1.000
_cell.length_b   1.000
_cell.length_c   1.000
_cell.angle_alpha   90.00
_cell.angle_beta   90.00
_cell.angle_gamma   90.00
#
_symmetry.space_group_name_H-M   'P 1'
#
loop_
_entity.id
_entity.type
_entity.pdbx_description
1 polymer ?
#
loop_
_entity_poly.entity_id
_entity_poly.type
_entity_poly.pdbx_seq_one_letter_code
_entity_poly.pdbx_strand_id
1 'polypeptide(L)'
;MNAFEIQSWTKEFEDQFRSTISFIPQAGCLEDELWNSKKIENIIKSLPNRKAPGPDNITNEIIKKGGDIMVEAITHFLNTCRNLWYTGCCKWS
;
A
#
# COMPACT_ATOMS: atom_id res chain seq x y z
N MET A 1 6.32 -14.28 -19.36
CA MET A 1 5.18 -13.34 -19.37
C MET A 1 5.33 -12.42 -20.56
N ASN A 2 4.33 -12.39 -21.43
CA ASN A 2 4.31 -11.44 -22.55
C ASN A 2 3.68 -10.09 -22.11
N ALA A 3 3.82 -9.05 -22.93
CA ALA A 3 3.34 -7.71 -22.59
C ALA A 3 1.81 -7.63 -22.38
N PHE A 4 1.05 -8.52 -23.02
CA PHE A 4 -0.41 -8.60 -22.91
C PHE A 4 -0.85 -9.18 -21.56
N GLU A 5 -0.17 -10.22 -21.08
CA GLU A 5 -0.40 -10.79 -19.75
C GLU A 5 -0.11 -9.77 -18.65
N ILE A 6 0.96 -8.98 -18.78
CA ILE A 6 1.32 -7.94 -17.80
C ILE A 6 0.21 -6.88 -17.71
N GLN A 7 -0.32 -6.42 -18.85
CA GLN A 7 -1.38 -5.41 -18.90
C GLN A 7 -2.70 -5.89 -18.28
N SER A 8 -3.05 -7.17 -18.49
CA SER A 8 -4.24 -7.77 -17.88
C SER A 8 -4.13 -7.82 -16.36
N TRP A 9 -2.98 -8.28 -15.86
CA TRP A 9 -2.73 -8.40 -14.42
C TRP A 9 -2.69 -7.05 -13.72
N THR A 10 -2.12 -6.02 -14.34
CA THR A 10 -2.11 -4.66 -13.78
C THR A 10 -3.54 -4.12 -13.62
N LYS A 11 -4.40 -4.36 -14.61
CA LYS A 11 -5.78 -3.90 -14.56
C LYS A 11 -6.59 -4.64 -13.49
N GLU A 12 -6.44 -5.96 -13.42
CA GLU A 12 -7.13 -6.77 -12.42
C GLU A 12 -6.69 -6.42 -10.99
N PHE A 13 -5.40 -6.17 -10.79
CA PHE A 13 -4.87 -5.69 -9.53
C PHE A 13 -5.44 -4.30 -9.17
N GLU A 14 -5.45 -3.35 -10.11
CA GLU A 14 -6.02 -2.02 -9.90
C GLU A 14 -7.51 -2.09 -9.52
N ASP A 15 -8.29 -2.91 -10.22
CA ASP A 15 -9.73 -3.06 -9.96
C ASP A 15 -9.99 -3.66 -8.58
N GLN A 16 -9.26 -4.73 -8.22
CA GLN A 16 -9.35 -5.35 -6.88
C GLN A 16 -8.90 -4.38 -5.79
N PHE A 17 -7.85 -3.62 -6.05
CA PHE A 17 -7.31 -2.65 -5.11
C PHE A 17 -8.30 -1.51 -4.84
N ARG A 18 -8.88 -0.92 -5.90
CA ARG A 18 -9.91 0.14 -5.79
C ARG A 18 -11.17 -0.33 -5.08
N SER A 19 -11.60 -1.57 -5.36
CA SER A 19 -12.76 -2.16 -4.67
C SER A 19 -12.50 -2.37 -3.18
N THR A 20 -11.27 -2.65 -2.78
CA THR A 20 -10.91 -2.86 -1.37
C THR A 20 -10.87 -1.54 -0.60
N ILE A 21 -10.36 -0.48 -1.24
CA ILE A 21 -10.30 0.87 -0.65
C ILE A 21 -11.70 1.41 -0.32
N SER A 22 -12.69 1.20 -1.19
CA SER A 22 -14.02 1.80 -1.05
C SER A 22 -14.80 1.33 0.18
N PHE A 23 -14.41 0.21 0.78
CA PHE A 23 -15.08 -0.36 1.95
C PHE A 23 -14.58 0.18 3.30
N ILE A 24 -13.53 1.00 3.31
CA ILE A 24 -12.92 1.44 4.57
C ILE A 24 -13.59 2.74 5.04
N PRO A 25 -14.18 2.75 6.25
CA PRO A 25 -14.78 3.95 6.81
C PRO A 25 -13.73 5.06 6.88
N GLN A 26 -14.03 6.23 6.28
CA GLN A 26 -13.22 7.42 6.48
C GLN A 26 -13.30 7.79 7.97
N ALA A 27 -12.28 7.44 8.74
CA ALA A 27 -12.23 7.78 10.16
C ALA A 27 -12.05 9.29 10.28
N GLY A 28 -13.15 10.00 10.48
CA GLY A 28 -13.12 11.30 11.14
C GLY A 28 -12.75 11.02 12.59
N CYS A 29 -11.59 11.53 13.01
CA CYS A 29 -11.11 11.76 14.39
C CYS A 29 -9.62 11.39 14.48
N LEU A 30 -8.76 12.40 14.28
CA LEU A 30 -7.42 12.63 14.86
C LEU A 30 -6.58 13.39 13.84
N GLU A 31 -6.38 14.68 14.11
CA GLU A 31 -5.53 15.62 13.36
C GLU A 31 -4.02 15.30 13.44
N ASP A 32 -3.61 14.13 13.93
CA ASP A 32 -2.22 13.70 13.70
C ASP A 32 -2.06 13.36 12.22
N GLU A 33 -1.03 13.93 11.60
CA GLU A 33 -0.73 13.88 10.16
C GLU A 33 -1.02 12.49 9.56
N LEU A 34 -2.14 12.39 8.85
CA LEU A 34 -2.45 11.27 7.98
C LEU A 34 -1.24 11.02 7.07
N TRP A 35 -0.91 9.74 6.80
CA TRP A 35 0.12 9.46 5.81
C TRP A 35 -0.33 10.06 4.48
N ASN A 36 0.51 10.94 3.92
CA ASN A 36 0.28 11.53 2.60
C ASN A 36 1.22 10.92 1.56
N SER A 37 0.77 10.90 0.32
CA SER A 37 1.46 10.22 -0.78
C SER A 37 2.89 10.70 -0.97
N LYS A 38 3.18 12.01 -0.79
CA LYS A 38 4.53 12.57 -0.94
C LYS A 38 5.51 12.02 0.11
N LYS A 39 5.05 11.89 1.36
CA LYS A 39 5.85 11.29 2.45
C LYS A 39 6.15 9.83 2.15
N ILE A 40 5.15 9.08 1.69
CA ILE A 40 5.28 7.66 1.34
C ILE A 40 6.19 7.46 0.13
N GLU A 41 6.06 8.28 -0.91
CA GLU A 41 6.91 8.24 -2.09
C GLU A 41 8.40 8.43 -1.73
N ASN A 42 8.71 9.39 -0.86
CA ASN A 42 10.06 9.63 -0.38
C ASN A 42 10.62 8.42 0.40
N ILE A 43 9.78 7.76 1.20
CA ILE A 43 10.16 6.54 1.94
C ILE A 43 10.43 5.39 0.97
N ILE A 44 9.55 5.15 0.01
CA ILE A 44 9.72 4.09 -0.99
C ILE A 44 11.03 4.29 -1.75
N LYS A 45 11.33 5.53 -2.17
CA LYS A 45 12.57 5.87 -2.88
C LYS A 45 13.81 5.63 -2.01
N SER A 46 13.73 5.87 -0.70
CA SER A 46 14.86 5.71 0.23
C SER A 46 15.13 4.27 0.67
N LEU A 47 14.25 3.30 0.34
CA LEU A 47 14.46 1.89 0.67
C LEU A 47 15.81 1.38 0.12
N PRO A 48 16.63 0.66 0.90
CA PRO A 48 17.90 0.13 0.39
C PRO A 48 17.66 -0.97 -0.64
N ASN A 49 18.33 -0.89 -1.79
CA ASN A 49 18.28 -1.97 -2.78
C ASN A 49 19.01 -3.22 -2.26
N ARG A 50 18.69 -4.40 -2.83
CA ARG A 50 19.28 -5.70 -2.51
C ARG A 50 19.10 -6.14 -1.06
N LYS A 51 18.09 -5.58 -0.37
CA LYS A 51 17.63 -6.15 0.89
C LYS A 51 17.02 -7.52 0.59
N ALA A 52 17.37 -8.51 1.41
CA ALA A 52 16.78 -9.84 1.30
C ALA A 52 15.24 -9.72 1.39
N PRO A 53 14.50 -10.29 0.44
CA PRO A 53 13.04 -10.25 0.49
C PRO A 53 12.52 -11.05 1.69
N GLY A 54 11.32 -10.71 2.14
CA GLY A 54 10.61 -11.50 3.14
C GLY A 54 10.08 -12.81 2.54
N PRO A 55 9.30 -13.59 3.32
CA PRO A 55 8.64 -14.80 2.84
C PRO A 55 7.69 -14.58 1.64
N ASP A 56 7.23 -13.34 1.44
CA ASP A 56 6.42 -12.90 0.30
C ASP A 56 7.20 -12.76 -1.02
N ASN A 57 8.54 -12.88 -0.96
CA ASN A 57 9.46 -12.66 -2.08
C ASN A 57 9.36 -11.25 -2.72
N ILE A 58 8.74 -10.27 -2.07
CA ILE A 58 8.62 -8.90 -2.57
C ILE A 58 9.90 -8.14 -2.22
N THR A 59 10.67 -7.77 -3.26
CA THR A 59 11.90 -7.00 -3.10
C THR A 59 11.64 -5.50 -3.09
N ASN A 60 12.56 -4.72 -2.51
CA ASN A 60 12.45 -3.25 -2.51
C ASN A 60 12.46 -2.67 -3.94
N GLU A 61 13.11 -3.35 -4.88
CA GLU A 61 13.11 -3.00 -6.30
C GLU A 61 11.72 -3.11 -6.92
N ILE A 62 10.94 -4.13 -6.54
CA ILE A 62 9.55 -4.30 -7.00
C ILE A 62 8.70 -3.16 -6.44
N ILE A 63 8.83 -2.87 -5.14
CA ILE A 63 8.08 -1.78 -4.49
C ILE A 63 8.39 -0.44 -5.17
N LYS A 64 9.67 -0.15 -5.44
CA LYS A 64 10.08 1.08 -6.14
C LYS A 64 9.57 1.16 -7.58
N LYS A 65 9.50 0.02 -8.30
CA LYS A 65 8.98 -0.04 -9.67
C LYS A 65 7.46 0.14 -9.75
N GLY A 66 6.73 -0.11 -8.66
CA GLY A 66 5.27 -0.01 -8.64
C GLY A 66 4.72 1.40 -8.78
N GLY A 67 5.55 2.44 -8.68
CA GLY A 67 5.16 3.83 -8.99
C GLY A 67 3.99 4.33 -8.15
N ASP A 68 3.14 5.15 -8.76
CA ASP A 68 2.03 5.84 -8.08
C ASP A 68 1.02 4.88 -7.45
N ILE A 69 0.76 3.74 -8.11
CA ILE A 69 -0.16 2.71 -7.61
C ILE A 69 0.36 2.15 -6.28
N MET A 70 1.68 1.89 -6.19
CA MET A 70 2.27 1.39 -4.95
C MET A 70 2.26 2.45 -3.84
N VAL A 71 2.49 3.72 -4.19
CA VAL A 71 2.38 4.84 -3.26
C VAL A 71 0.96 4.96 -2.72
N GLU A 72 -0.06 4.96 -3.59
CA GLU A 72 -1.47 4.99 -3.21
C GLU A 72 -1.81 3.80 -2.32
N ALA A 73 -1.32 2.62 -2.68
CA ALA A 73 -1.62 1.39 -1.95
C ALA A 73 -1.06 1.36 -0.54
N ILE A 74 0.23 1.69 -0.39
CA ILE A 74 0.89 1.74 0.91
C ILE A 74 0.30 2.87 1.75
N THR A 75 0.03 4.04 1.15
CA THR A 75 -0.60 5.17 1.86
C THR A 75 -1.95 4.77 2.44
N HIS A 76 -2.78 4.14 1.62
CA HIS A 76 -4.10 3.68 2.04
C HIS A 76 -3.99 2.61 3.12
N PHE A 77 -3.16 1.58 2.93
CA PHE A 77 -2.94 0.52 3.91
C PHE A 77 -2.52 1.08 5.28
N LEU A 78 -1.54 1.97 5.33
CA LEU A 78 -1.05 2.55 6.58
C LEU A 78 -2.13 3.38 7.29
N ASN A 79 -2.92 4.15 6.54
CA ASN A 79 -4.04 4.91 7.10
C ASN A 79 -5.16 4.00 7.61
N THR A 80 -5.43 2.90 6.92
CA THR A 80 -6.39 1.89 7.35
C THR A 80 -5.92 1.18 8.61
N CYS A 81 -4.66 0.72 8.67
CA CYS A 81 -4.08 0.13 9.88
C CYS A 81 -4.13 1.11 11.06
N ARG A 82 -3.83 2.39 10.82
CA ARG A 82 -3.97 3.44 11.83
C ARG A 82 -5.41 3.51 12.35
N ASN A 83 -6.39 3.59 11.45
CA ASN A 83 -7.80 3.66 11.83
C ASN A 83 -8.25 2.41 12.60
N LEU A 84 -7.82 1.22 12.19
CA LEU A 84 -8.12 -0.03 12.87
C LEU A 84 -7.47 -0.12 14.25
N TRP A 85 -6.25 0.42 14.41
CA TRP A 85 -5.56 0.51 15.69
C TRP A 85 -6.31 1.40 16.69
N TYR A 86 -6.75 2.59 16.27
CA TYR A 86 -7.49 3.52 17.13
C TYR A 86 -8.94 3.08 17.41
N THR A 87 -9.55 2.32 16.50
CA THR A 87 -10.92 1.81 16.67
C THR A 87 -11.00 0.49 17.44
N GLY A 88 -9.87 -0.06 17.90
CA GLY A 88 -9.83 -1.21 18.82
C GLY A 88 -10.21 -2.56 18.18
N CYS A 89 -10.28 -2.66 16.85
CA CYS A 89 -10.66 -3.89 16.16
C CYS A 89 -9.57 -4.98 16.13
N CYS A 90 -8.34 -4.69 16.57
CA CYS A 90 -7.30 -5.71 16.76
C CYS A 90 -7.28 -6.21 18.21
N LYS A 91 -8.33 -6.93 18.64
CA LYS A 91 -8.12 -7.95 19.68
C LYS A 91 -7.46 -9.14 18.99
N TRP A 92 -6.15 -9.29 19.18
CA TRP A 92 -5.47 -10.55 18.89
C TRP A 92 -6.08 -11.61 19.81
N SER A 93 -6.95 -12.45 19.25
CA SER A 93 -7.38 -13.72 19.84
C SER A 93 -6.40 -14.81 19.47
#